data_AF-A0A5Y8Y6Z0-F1
#
_entry.id   AF-A0A5Y8Y6Z0-F1
#
_cell.length_a   1.000
_cell.length_b   1.000
_cell.length_c   1.000
_cell.angle_alpha   90.00
_cell.angle_beta   90.00
_cell.angle_gamma   90.00
#
_symmetry.space_group_name_H-M   'P 1'
#
loop_
_entity.id
_entity.type
_entity.pdbx_description
1 polymer ?
#
loop_
_entity_poly.entity_id
_entity_poly.type
_entity_poly.pdbx_seq_one_letter_code
_entity_poly.pdbx_strand_id
1 'polypeptide(L)'
;MDNFLEIFLITVAIAIVLNVIFKKFEIPTIIGYIAAGEIISEIYHLSGKGEITHIAEFGIVFLMFTIGLEFSFKHLMAMKQEVFLNGSLQMLTCGFVFMLLAIGILGLEDKSATIVGFALALSSTAVVLKILNDNGDINEQYGRKALGILLFQDIAVIPLLLLVDIFSSNNQNIEKLLFTTLISALILITLLFFIGKYLVDRIFRLIIHTSSQEIFISTVLFMVIGASFLANYFGFSYSLGAFIAGALIAETKYKHKIEADLIPFRDLLLGLFFITVGMQIQLDVVAQNWFLIIVLTLLVMALKFGIVFGFLFLYTKKRVALKTAFAIAQIGEFALAIFSLLQAKNMLDTKTSQILIVVSILTMIITPFILNNIRKITNVVEDIALNTNAVQNIDSNIKLKNHLVVFGYGRLGQEVVQKIKNTGVPYLVLESDLNLVELGVSRGENVVFANAAQEETLKIANIEECAVAIITVTNEAKLEILCQVLANYPKPIDTIIHVNGTLKKMLFSSIDENIRIIRSEKVIARNLVQEALECRIHKNT
;
A
#
# COMPACT_ATOMS: atom_id res chain seq x y z
N MET A 1 22.06 31.97 13.87
CA MET A 1 22.09 30.54 14.26
C MET A 1 23.51 30.02 14.02
N ASP A 2 24.44 30.25 14.95
CA ASP A 2 25.86 30.01 14.69
C ASP A 2 26.23 28.51 14.54
N ASN A 3 25.30 27.59 14.82
CA ASN A 3 25.52 26.13 14.70
C ASN A 3 24.49 25.42 13.79
N PHE A 4 23.79 26.11 12.88
CA PHE A 4 22.75 25.46 12.04
C PHE A 4 23.32 24.28 11.21
N LEU A 5 24.48 24.47 10.58
CA LEU A 5 25.12 23.44 9.77
C LEU A 5 25.52 22.22 10.61
N GLU A 6 25.99 22.45 11.83
CA GLU A 6 26.36 21.40 12.79
C GLU A 6 25.14 20.58 13.20
N ILE A 7 24.06 21.25 13.63
CA ILE A 7 22.79 20.61 14.00
C ILE A 7 22.25 19.80 12.83
N PHE A 8 22.22 20.37 11.63
CA PHE A 8 21.76 19.69 10.43
C PHE A 8 22.61 18.44 10.11
N LEU A 9 23.95 18.57 10.13
CA LEU A 9 24.87 17.47 9.86
C LEU A 9 24.67 16.31 10.85
N ILE A 10 24.59 16.60 12.15
CA ILE A 10 24.39 15.59 13.18
C ILE A 10 23.02 14.94 13.05
N THR A 11 21.97 15.73 12.80
CA THR A 11 20.61 15.21 12.62
C THR A 11 20.54 14.24 11.44
N VAL A 12 21.12 14.62 10.30
CA VAL A 12 21.15 13.76 9.10
C VAL A 12 21.99 12.51 9.37
N ALA A 13 23.13 12.62 10.05
CA ALA A 13 23.95 11.47 10.41
C ALA A 13 23.20 10.47 11.30
N ILE A 14 22.50 10.96 12.34
CA ILE A 14 21.66 10.13 13.22
C ILE A 14 20.55 9.48 12.41
N ALA A 15 19.83 10.25 11.58
CA ALA A 15 18.75 9.73 10.75
C ALA A 15 19.22 8.62 9.80
N ILE A 16 20.39 8.78 9.16
CA ILE A 16 20.98 7.75 8.29
C ILE A 16 21.28 6.47 9.08
N VAL A 17 21.96 6.58 10.23
CA VAL A 17 22.32 5.42 11.06
C VAL A 17 21.05 4.69 11.53
N LEU A 18 20.08 5.41 12.08
CA LEU A 18 18.82 4.84 12.55
C LEU A 18 18.04 4.20 11.41
N ASN A 19 17.93 4.86 10.25
CA ASN A 19 17.22 4.31 9.09
C ASN A 19 17.87 3.03 8.56
N VAL A 20 19.21 2.94 8.55
CA VAL A 20 19.91 1.70 8.17
C VAL A 20 19.61 0.58 9.15
N ILE A 21 19.56 0.87 10.45
CA ILE A 21 19.23 -0.12 11.50
C ILE A 21 17.77 -0.56 11.36
N PHE A 22 16.83 0.39 11.31
CA PHE A 22 15.40 0.14 11.22
C PHE A 22 15.01 -0.60 9.94
N LYS A 23 15.69 -0.32 8.82
CA LYS A 23 15.45 -1.05 7.58
C LYS A 23 15.76 -2.55 7.70
N LYS A 24 16.70 -2.97 8.57
CA LYS A 24 16.96 -4.40 8.87
C LYS A 24 15.79 -5.09 9.57
N PHE A 25 14.96 -4.33 10.29
CA PHE A 25 13.77 -4.81 10.99
C PHE A 25 12.46 -4.48 10.24
N GLU A 26 12.56 -4.06 8.97
CA GLU A 26 11.40 -3.70 8.14
C GLU A 26 10.56 -2.52 8.69
N ILE A 27 11.12 -1.75 9.63
CA ILE A 27 10.49 -0.55 10.19
C ILE A 27 10.56 0.58 9.15
N PRO A 28 9.49 1.39 8.96
CA PRO A 28 9.50 2.52 8.04
C PRO A 28 10.56 3.56 8.40
N THR A 29 11.21 4.15 7.40
CA THR A 29 12.24 5.20 7.57
C THR A 29 11.70 6.48 8.21
N ILE A 30 10.39 6.70 8.12
CA ILE A 30 9.67 7.77 8.85
C ILE A 30 10.03 7.74 10.34
N ILE A 31 10.11 6.56 10.94
CA ILE A 31 10.41 6.39 12.37
C ILE A 31 11.85 6.83 12.70
N GLY A 32 12.82 6.58 11.81
CA GLY A 32 14.20 7.00 12.02
C GLY A 32 14.37 8.51 11.92
N TYR A 33 13.60 9.18 11.06
CA TYR A 33 13.57 10.65 10.99
C TYR A 33 12.99 11.27 12.25
N ILE A 34 11.86 10.73 12.76
CA ILE A 34 11.26 11.21 14.02
C ILE A 34 12.22 11.01 15.19
N ALA A 35 12.82 9.81 15.32
CA ALA A 35 13.78 9.54 16.38
C ALA A 35 15.02 10.44 16.30
N ALA A 36 15.53 10.72 15.09
CA ALA A 36 16.63 11.67 14.91
C ALA A 36 16.27 13.09 15.37
N GLY A 37 15.05 13.54 15.05
CA GLY A 37 14.51 14.82 15.49
C GLY A 37 14.36 14.93 17.02
N GLU A 38 13.90 13.86 17.66
CA GLU A 38 13.78 13.80 19.11
C GLU A 38 15.16 13.86 19.79
N ILE A 39 16.11 13.01 19.35
CA ILE A 39 17.48 12.97 19.90
C ILE A 39 18.19 14.32 19.75
N ILE A 40 18.11 14.97 18.58
CA ILE A 40 18.79 16.26 18.39
C ILE A 40 18.13 17.36 19.24
N SER A 41 16.81 17.30 19.44
CA SER A 41 16.08 18.25 20.28
C SER A 41 16.54 18.18 21.73
N GLU A 42 16.77 16.96 22.24
CA GLU A 42 17.29 16.73 23.58
C GLU A 42 18.75 17.22 23.72
N ILE A 43 19.63 16.89 22.77
CA ILE A 43 21.05 17.28 22.81
C ILE A 43 21.24 18.81 22.80
N TYR A 44 20.46 19.53 22.00
CA TYR A 44 20.63 20.98 21.79
C TYR A 44 19.55 21.83 22.48
N HIS A 45 18.66 21.22 23.27
CA HIS A 45 17.51 21.86 23.92
C HIS A 45 16.72 22.75 22.94
N LEU A 46 16.36 22.19 21.78
CA LEU A 46 15.70 22.92 20.68
C LEU A 46 14.18 22.97 20.81
N SER A 47 13.62 22.41 21.88
CA SER A 47 12.20 22.33 22.14
C SER A 47 11.55 23.72 22.10
N GLY A 48 10.60 23.94 21.19
CA GLY A 48 9.77 25.15 21.14
C GLY A 48 10.32 26.35 20.34
N LYS A 49 11.39 26.21 19.54
CA LYS A 49 11.87 27.31 18.68
C LYS A 49 11.06 27.42 17.38
N GLY A 50 10.35 28.54 17.20
CA GLY A 50 9.37 28.76 16.12
C GLY A 50 9.91 28.76 14.67
N GLU A 51 11.23 28.86 14.44
CA GLU A 51 11.81 28.82 13.08
C GLU A 51 11.73 27.43 12.43
N ILE A 52 11.61 26.36 13.24
CA ILE A 52 11.53 24.97 12.76
C ILE A 52 10.14 24.67 12.16
N THR A 53 9.12 25.44 12.53
CA THR A 53 7.73 25.24 12.10
C THR A 53 7.54 25.44 10.59
N HIS A 54 8.24 26.41 9.99
CA HIS A 54 8.12 26.69 8.55
C HIS A 54 8.69 25.55 7.69
N ILE A 55 9.75 24.87 8.15
CA ILE A 55 10.31 23.70 7.44
C ILE A 55 9.29 22.54 7.44
N ALA A 56 8.57 22.36 8.55
CA ALA A 56 7.51 21.36 8.66
C ALA A 56 6.37 21.62 7.66
N GLU A 57 5.93 22.87 7.53
CA GLU A 57 4.89 23.27 6.57
C GLU A 57 5.29 22.98 5.12
N PHE A 58 6.55 23.23 4.75
CA PHE A 58 7.07 22.87 3.42
C PHE A 58 7.05 21.35 3.17
N GLY A 59 7.39 20.53 4.16
CA GLY A 59 7.32 19.07 4.00
C GLY A 59 5.88 18.58 3.79
N ILE A 60 4.90 19.17 4.48
CA ILE A 60 3.47 18.86 4.28
C ILE A 60 3.02 19.29 2.87
N VAL A 61 3.46 20.45 2.37
CA VAL A 61 3.15 20.91 0.99
C VAL A 61 3.57 19.88 -0.05
N PHE A 62 4.80 19.36 0.01
CA PHE A 62 5.29 18.38 -0.97
C PHE A 62 4.66 17.00 -0.82
N LEU A 63 4.35 16.62 0.41
CA LEU A 63 3.56 15.43 0.69
C LEU A 63 2.19 15.52 0.02
N MET A 64 1.45 16.61 0.27
CA MET A 64 0.12 16.84 -0.29
C MET A 64 0.13 16.93 -1.81
N PHE A 65 1.15 17.57 -2.36
CA PHE A 65 1.36 17.59 -3.81
C PHE A 65 1.55 16.19 -4.40
N THR A 66 2.32 15.32 -3.74
CA THR A 66 2.55 13.95 -4.21
C THR A 66 1.24 13.16 -4.21
N ILE A 67 0.43 13.27 -3.15
CA ILE A 67 -0.89 12.63 -3.12
C ILE A 67 -1.74 13.13 -4.28
N GLY A 68 -1.69 14.44 -4.54
CA GLY A 68 -2.33 15.03 -5.72
C GLY A 68 -1.85 14.36 -7.02
N LEU A 69 -0.55 14.11 -7.19
CA LEU A 69 -0.01 13.41 -8.37
C LEU A 69 -0.49 11.95 -8.48
N GLU A 70 -0.63 11.26 -7.36
CA GLU A 70 -1.10 9.88 -7.30
C GLU A 70 -2.60 9.79 -7.64
N PHE A 71 -3.36 10.83 -7.30
CA PHE A 71 -4.79 10.94 -7.59
C PHE A 71 -5.09 10.88 -9.09
N SER A 72 -5.81 9.83 -9.53
CA SER A 72 -6.31 9.70 -10.90
C SER A 72 -7.82 9.48 -10.88
N PHE A 73 -8.58 10.42 -11.46
CA PHE A 73 -10.03 10.35 -11.43
C PHE A 73 -10.56 9.09 -12.14
N LYS A 74 -9.94 8.73 -13.28
CA LYS A 74 -10.30 7.52 -14.04
C LYS A 74 -10.06 6.26 -13.22
N HIS A 75 -8.95 6.18 -12.49
CA HIS A 75 -8.61 5.03 -11.66
C HIS A 75 -9.59 4.86 -10.49
N LEU A 76 -9.95 5.96 -9.81
CA LEU A 76 -10.92 5.94 -8.72
C LEU A 76 -12.29 5.47 -9.17
N MET A 77 -12.74 5.92 -10.35
CA MET A 77 -14.03 5.49 -10.91
C MET A 77 -14.04 4.02 -11.32
N ALA A 78 -12.89 3.46 -11.71
CA ALA A 78 -12.76 2.03 -12.00
C ALA A 78 -12.90 1.15 -10.74
N MET A 79 -12.52 1.67 -9.57
CA MET A 79 -12.60 1.00 -8.25
C MET A 79 -13.64 1.64 -7.32
N LYS A 80 -14.74 2.13 -7.89
CA LYS A 80 -15.71 2.97 -7.16
C LYS A 80 -16.34 2.29 -5.94
N GLN A 81 -16.47 0.96 -5.94
CA GLN A 81 -17.00 0.23 -4.79
C GLN A 81 -15.95 0.18 -3.66
N GLU A 82 -14.71 -0.13 -4.01
CA GLU A 82 -13.61 -0.19 -3.04
C GLU A 82 -13.32 1.18 -2.44
N VAL A 83 -13.34 2.23 -3.26
CA VAL A 83 -13.08 3.61 -2.85
C VAL A 83 -14.28 4.23 -2.14
N PHE A 84 -15.40 4.41 -2.85
CA PHE A 84 -16.50 5.23 -2.32
C PHE A 84 -17.44 4.47 -1.39
N LEU A 85 -17.58 3.14 -1.50
CA LEU A 85 -18.41 2.37 -0.57
C LEU A 85 -17.58 1.97 0.67
N ASN A 86 -16.52 1.18 0.49
CA ASN A 86 -15.75 0.68 1.64
C ASN A 86 -14.99 1.83 2.33
N GLY A 87 -14.40 2.73 1.56
CA GLY A 87 -13.64 3.86 2.09
C GLY A 87 -14.51 4.85 2.87
N SER A 88 -15.66 5.26 2.33
CA SER A 88 -16.57 6.16 3.06
C SER A 88 -17.16 5.50 4.30
N LEU A 89 -17.53 4.21 4.21
CA LEU A 89 -18.06 3.48 5.34
C LEU A 89 -17.01 3.39 6.46
N GLN A 90 -15.76 3.05 6.13
CA GLN A 90 -14.68 3.03 7.10
C GLN A 90 -14.43 4.42 7.69
N MET A 91 -14.31 5.45 6.86
CA MET A 91 -13.96 6.80 7.32
C MET A 91 -15.05 7.38 8.23
N LEU A 92 -16.32 7.27 7.85
CA LEU A 92 -17.44 7.81 8.63
C LEU A 92 -17.63 7.03 9.93
N THR A 93 -17.60 5.69 9.88
CA THR A 93 -17.82 4.88 11.09
C THR A 93 -16.65 4.98 12.06
N CYS A 94 -15.41 4.84 11.60
CA CYS A 94 -14.23 5.00 12.46
C CYS A 94 -14.13 6.43 12.97
N GLY A 95 -14.29 7.43 12.09
CA GLY A 95 -14.21 8.84 12.46
C GLY A 95 -15.22 9.22 13.54
N PHE A 96 -16.47 8.78 13.40
CA PHE A 96 -17.51 9.03 14.39
C PHE A 96 -17.24 8.30 15.72
N VAL A 97 -16.82 7.03 15.68
CA VAL A 97 -16.48 6.28 16.91
C VAL A 97 -15.31 6.94 17.65
N PHE A 98 -14.25 7.34 16.94
CA PHE A 98 -13.12 8.01 17.57
C PHE A 98 -13.44 9.43 18.03
N MET A 99 -14.36 10.13 17.36
CA MET A 99 -14.87 11.42 17.85
C MET A 99 -15.54 11.25 19.21
N LEU A 100 -16.44 10.27 19.35
CA LEU A 100 -17.10 9.99 20.64
C LEU A 100 -16.09 9.62 21.74
N LEU A 101 -15.06 8.83 21.40
CA LEU A 101 -13.99 8.47 22.33
C LEU A 101 -13.13 9.68 22.71
N ALA A 102 -12.85 10.57 21.76
CA ALA A 102 -12.12 11.81 22.01
C ALA A 102 -12.88 12.73 22.98
N ILE A 103 -14.20 12.84 22.84
CA ILE A 103 -15.05 13.59 23.78
C ILE A 103 -15.05 12.89 25.14
N GLY A 104 -15.33 11.58 25.17
CA GLY A 104 -15.56 10.85 26.43
C GLY A 104 -14.30 10.55 27.26
N ILE A 105 -13.17 10.24 26.60
CA ILE A 105 -11.93 9.82 27.27
C ILE A 105 -10.95 10.98 27.42
N LEU A 106 -10.78 11.79 26.37
CA LEU A 106 -9.82 12.89 26.35
C LEU A 106 -10.43 14.23 26.78
N GLY A 107 -11.76 14.32 26.90
CA GLY A 107 -12.45 15.55 27.30
C GLY A 107 -12.31 16.68 26.27
N LEU A 108 -12.09 16.34 25.00
CA LEU A 108 -11.90 17.32 23.93
C LEU A 108 -13.22 18.03 23.59
N GLU A 109 -13.12 19.33 23.27
CA GLU A 109 -14.24 20.10 22.72
C GLU A 109 -14.72 19.51 21.39
N ASP A 110 -16.03 19.56 21.12
CA ASP A 110 -16.67 18.96 19.95
C ASP A 110 -15.94 19.21 18.62
N LYS A 111 -15.46 20.44 18.40
CA LYS A 111 -14.72 20.83 17.19
C LYS A 111 -13.40 20.07 17.05
N SER A 112 -12.59 20.08 18.11
CA SER A 112 -11.29 19.39 18.15
C SER A 112 -11.48 17.88 18.11
N ALA A 113 -12.46 17.35 18.86
CA ALA A 113 -12.79 15.94 18.90
C ALA A 113 -13.24 15.41 17.53
N THR A 114 -13.99 16.20 16.76
CA THR A 114 -14.37 15.86 15.38
C THR A 114 -13.12 15.65 14.53
N ILE A 115 -12.22 16.64 14.51
CA ILE A 115 -11.01 16.56 13.67
C ILE A 115 -10.11 15.41 14.14
N VAL A 116 -9.91 15.26 15.45
CA VAL A 116 -9.11 14.16 16.03
C VAL A 116 -9.69 12.80 15.69
N GLY A 117 -11.01 12.62 15.80
CA GLY A 117 -11.67 11.36 15.51
C GLY A 117 -11.48 10.93 14.06
N PHE A 118 -11.70 11.84 13.12
CA PHE A 118 -11.48 11.58 11.69
C PHE A 118 -9.98 11.44 11.35
N ALA A 119 -9.07 12.14 12.04
CA ALA A 119 -7.63 11.96 11.86
C ALA A 119 -7.18 10.55 12.31
N LEU A 120 -7.69 10.02 13.42
CA LEU A 120 -7.40 8.66 13.88
C LEU A 120 -7.94 7.58 12.92
N ALA A 121 -8.98 7.89 12.15
CA ALA A 121 -9.52 6.98 11.14
C ALA A 121 -8.58 6.80 9.94
N LEU A 122 -7.68 7.75 9.66
CA LEU A 122 -6.70 7.68 8.57
C LEU A 122 -5.65 6.59 8.82
N SER A 123 -5.27 5.87 7.77
CA SER A 123 -4.26 4.80 7.82
C SER A 123 -3.07 5.15 6.92
N SER A 124 -1.91 4.52 7.12
CA SER A 124 -0.70 4.84 6.35
C SER A 124 -0.72 4.17 4.98
N THR A 125 -0.91 4.95 3.91
CA THR A 125 -0.87 4.45 2.53
C THR A 125 0.53 3.95 2.16
N ALA A 126 1.57 4.74 2.43
CA ALA A 126 2.94 4.39 2.06
C ALA A 126 3.43 3.08 2.70
N VAL A 127 3.12 2.86 3.99
CA VAL A 127 3.53 1.64 4.71
C VAL A 127 2.79 0.43 4.17
N VAL A 128 1.46 0.51 4.01
CA VAL A 128 0.64 -0.63 3.58
C VAL A 128 0.92 -1.03 2.15
N LEU A 129 0.93 -0.07 1.23
CA LEU A 129 1.12 -0.37 -0.19
C LEU A 129 2.52 -0.92 -0.46
N LYS A 130 3.54 -0.42 0.26
CA LYS A 130 4.88 -0.99 0.20
C LYS A 130 4.89 -2.45 0.62
N ILE A 131 4.29 -2.78 1.77
CA ILE A 131 4.25 -4.17 2.26
C ILE A 131 3.42 -5.06 1.32
N LEU A 132 2.31 -4.57 0.79
CA LEU A 132 1.50 -5.31 -0.19
C LEU A 132 2.27 -5.56 -1.50
N ASN A 133 3.05 -4.59 -1.96
CA ASN A 133 3.89 -4.73 -3.15
C ASN A 133 5.06 -5.70 -2.90
N ASP A 134 5.75 -5.56 -1.76
CA ASP A 134 6.87 -6.42 -1.36
C ASP A 134 6.41 -7.89 -1.22
N ASN A 135 5.18 -8.12 -0.73
CA ASN A 135 4.58 -9.45 -0.62
C ASN A 135 3.90 -9.95 -1.92
N GLY A 136 3.79 -9.12 -2.95
CA GLY A 136 3.08 -9.42 -4.21
C GLY A 136 1.55 -9.52 -4.07
N ASP A 137 0.99 -9.01 -2.97
CA ASP A 137 -0.42 -9.16 -2.59
C ASP A 137 -1.30 -7.97 -3.04
N ILE A 138 -0.73 -6.93 -3.67
CA ILE A 138 -1.46 -5.72 -4.08
C ILE A 138 -2.68 -6.00 -4.98
N ASN A 139 -2.57 -7.02 -5.84
CA ASN A 139 -3.60 -7.41 -6.79
C ASN A 139 -4.62 -8.40 -6.18
N GLU A 140 -4.39 -8.91 -4.97
CA GLU A 140 -5.32 -9.78 -4.26
C GLU A 140 -6.58 -9.03 -3.85
N GLN A 141 -7.67 -9.77 -3.57
CA GLN A 141 -8.95 -9.15 -3.20
C GLN A 141 -8.84 -8.23 -1.97
N TYR A 142 -8.03 -8.63 -0.98
CA TYR A 142 -7.82 -7.84 0.23
C TYR A 142 -6.92 -6.62 -0.04
N GLY A 143 -5.92 -6.78 -0.90
CA GLY A 143 -5.03 -5.69 -1.34
C GLY A 143 -5.80 -4.60 -2.07
N ARG A 144 -6.68 -4.97 -3.02
CA ARG A 144 -7.55 -4.02 -3.73
C ARG A 144 -8.53 -3.29 -2.81
N LYS A 145 -9.10 -3.98 -1.82
CA LYS A 145 -10.00 -3.35 -0.82
C LYS A 145 -9.24 -2.39 0.10
N ALA A 146 -8.06 -2.79 0.59
CA ALA A 146 -7.21 -1.93 1.40
C ALA A 146 -6.79 -0.68 0.61
N LEU A 147 -6.31 -0.85 -0.64
CA LEU A 147 -5.96 0.24 -1.54
C LEU A 147 -7.14 1.19 -1.77
N GLY A 148 -8.34 0.67 -2.04
CA GLY A 148 -9.53 1.52 -2.22
C GLY A 148 -9.87 2.35 -0.99
N ILE A 149 -9.80 1.75 0.20
CA ILE A 149 -10.03 2.48 1.46
C ILE A 149 -8.97 3.55 1.69
N LEU A 150 -7.68 3.23 1.49
CA LEU A 150 -6.57 4.16 1.61
C LEU A 150 -6.73 5.35 0.65
N LEU A 151 -7.08 5.10 -0.61
CA LEU A 151 -7.34 6.17 -1.58
C LEU A 151 -8.49 7.09 -1.14
N PHE A 152 -9.55 6.56 -0.53
CA PHE A 152 -10.62 7.40 0.01
C PHE A 152 -10.14 8.23 1.21
N GLN A 153 -9.33 7.63 2.09
CA GLN A 153 -8.76 8.34 3.25
C GLN A 153 -7.88 9.51 2.80
N ASP A 154 -7.04 9.31 1.80
CA ASP A 154 -6.20 10.36 1.22
C ASP A 154 -7.04 11.53 0.68
N ILE A 155 -8.19 11.23 0.06
CA ILE A 155 -9.17 12.25 -0.36
C ILE A 155 -9.79 12.95 0.84
N ALA A 156 -10.12 12.21 1.90
CA ALA A 156 -10.76 12.73 3.09
C ALA A 156 -9.86 13.67 3.92
N VAL A 157 -8.54 13.67 3.70
CA VAL A 157 -7.62 14.64 4.31
C VAL A 157 -7.97 16.08 3.90
N ILE A 158 -8.42 16.31 2.67
CA ILE A 158 -8.75 17.64 2.15
C ILE A 158 -9.87 18.33 2.95
N PRO A 159 -11.09 17.74 3.07
CA PRO A 159 -12.15 18.35 3.87
C PRO A 159 -11.75 18.42 5.35
N LEU A 160 -10.91 17.50 5.85
CA LEU A 160 -10.45 17.52 7.23
C LEU A 160 -9.52 18.71 7.51
N LEU A 161 -8.59 19.03 6.61
CA LEU A 161 -7.76 20.23 6.70
C LEU A 161 -8.59 21.52 6.59
N LEU A 162 -9.60 21.54 5.71
CA LEU A 162 -10.54 22.65 5.61
C LEU A 162 -11.31 22.86 6.93
N LEU A 163 -11.73 21.77 7.59
CA LEU A 163 -12.40 21.84 8.88
C LEU A 163 -11.50 22.43 9.97
N VAL A 164 -10.19 22.18 9.96
CA VAL A 164 -9.24 22.83 10.89
C VAL A 164 -9.27 24.35 10.74
N ASP A 165 -9.19 24.85 9.50
CA ASP A 165 -9.19 26.30 9.24
C ASP A 165 -10.54 26.94 9.61
N ILE A 166 -11.66 26.27 9.31
CA ILE A 166 -13.01 26.74 9.67
C ILE A 166 -13.19 26.75 11.19
N PHE A 167 -12.82 25.67 11.89
CA PHE A 167 -13.07 25.53 13.32
C PHE A 167 -12.11 26.34 14.20
N SER A 168 -10.91 26.67 13.70
CA SER A 168 -9.99 27.59 14.40
C SER A 168 -10.41 29.06 14.31
N SER A 169 -11.34 29.42 13.42
CA SER A 169 -11.81 30.79 13.23
C SER A 169 -12.89 31.17 14.25
N ASN A 170 -12.52 31.87 15.33
CA ASN A 170 -13.40 32.11 16.49
C ASN A 170 -14.48 33.22 16.34
N ASN A 171 -14.51 34.01 15.26
CA ASN A 171 -15.19 35.32 15.28
C ASN A 171 -16.15 35.63 14.11
N GLN A 172 -16.74 34.63 13.43
CA GLN A 172 -17.67 34.90 12.32
C GLN A 172 -18.97 34.11 12.42
N ASN A 173 -20.07 34.71 11.93
CA ASN A 173 -21.31 33.98 11.64
C ASN A 173 -20.95 32.75 10.79
N ILE A 174 -21.14 31.56 11.35
CA ILE A 174 -20.74 30.28 10.73
C ILE A 174 -21.31 30.18 9.32
N GLU A 175 -22.56 30.61 9.10
CA GLU A 175 -23.18 30.63 7.77
C GLU A 175 -22.43 31.52 6.77
N LYS A 176 -22.02 32.72 7.17
CA LYS A 176 -21.26 33.65 6.32
C LYS A 176 -19.85 33.12 6.05
N LEU A 177 -19.21 32.53 7.06
CA LEU A 177 -17.89 31.90 6.91
C LEU A 177 -17.97 30.71 5.95
N LEU A 178 -18.96 29.82 6.11
CA LEU A 178 -19.15 28.69 5.21
C LEU A 178 -19.45 29.14 3.78
N PHE A 179 -20.33 30.13 3.61
CA PHE A 179 -20.67 30.65 2.29
C PHE A 179 -19.47 31.31 1.59
N THR A 180 -18.71 32.14 2.31
CA THR A 180 -17.49 32.77 1.77
C THR A 180 -16.41 31.75 1.48
N THR A 181 -16.19 30.77 2.36
CA THR A 181 -15.22 29.69 2.18
C THR A 181 -15.59 28.84 0.96
N LEU A 182 -16.87 28.51 0.78
CA LEU A 182 -17.34 27.71 -0.35
C LEU A 182 -17.13 28.45 -1.68
N ILE A 183 -17.43 29.76 -1.73
CA ILE A 183 -17.18 30.59 -2.91
C ILE A 183 -15.67 30.70 -3.18
N SER A 184 -14.86 31.00 -2.17
CA SER A 184 -13.40 31.08 -2.30
C SER A 184 -12.80 29.76 -2.79
N ALA A 185 -13.30 28.62 -2.29
CA ALA A 185 -12.86 27.30 -2.70
C ALA A 185 -13.23 27.03 -4.17
N LEU A 186 -14.46 27.37 -4.57
CA LEU A 186 -14.93 27.19 -5.94
C LEU A 186 -14.16 28.08 -6.93
N ILE A 187 -13.88 29.34 -6.55
CA ILE A 187 -13.03 30.25 -7.32
C ILE A 187 -11.61 29.70 -7.43
N LEU A 188 -11.00 29.30 -6.32
CA LEU A 188 -9.64 28.74 -6.30
C LEU A 188 -9.52 27.49 -7.17
N ILE A 189 -10.42 26.52 -6.99
CA ILE A 189 -10.42 25.26 -7.76
C ILE A 189 -10.63 25.56 -9.24
N THR A 190 -11.55 26.47 -9.58
CA THR A 190 -11.82 26.86 -10.97
C THR A 190 -10.59 27.53 -11.58
N LEU A 191 -10.00 28.51 -10.89
CA LEU A 191 -8.79 29.22 -11.33
C LEU A 191 -7.63 28.26 -11.55
N LEU A 192 -7.33 27.42 -10.56
CA LEU A 192 -6.26 26.42 -10.68
C LEU A 192 -6.57 25.41 -11.78
N PHE A 193 -7.82 24.97 -11.94
CA PHE A 193 -8.22 24.06 -13.01
C PHE A 193 -7.99 24.65 -14.40
N PHE A 194 -8.36 25.92 -14.64
CA PHE A 194 -8.09 26.60 -15.91
C PHE A 194 -6.58 26.77 -16.14
N ILE A 195 -5.81 27.14 -15.11
CA ILE A 195 -4.35 27.21 -15.19
C ILE A 195 -3.76 25.84 -15.54
N GLY A 196 -4.17 24.78 -14.84
CA GLY A 196 -3.74 23.40 -15.07
C GLY A 196 -4.05 22.92 -16.48
N LYS A 197 -5.30 23.13 -16.93
CA LYS A 197 -5.76 22.64 -18.23
C LYS A 197 -5.12 23.36 -19.41
N TYR A 198 -4.94 24.69 -19.34
CA TYR A 198 -4.51 25.48 -20.49
C TYR A 198 -3.06 25.96 -20.39
N LEU A 199 -2.60 26.40 -19.22
CA LEU A 199 -1.29 26.99 -19.04
C LEU A 199 -0.22 25.92 -18.81
N VAL A 200 -0.45 24.96 -17.92
CA VAL A 200 0.54 23.95 -17.54
C VAL A 200 0.97 23.08 -18.72
N ASP A 201 0.01 22.57 -19.50
CA ASP A 201 0.32 21.76 -20.70
C ASP A 201 1.09 22.57 -21.76
N ARG A 202 0.81 23.88 -21.89
CA ARG A 202 1.55 24.78 -22.80
C ARG A 202 2.96 25.05 -22.30
N ILE A 203 3.13 25.34 -21.02
CA ILE A 203 4.42 25.57 -20.37
C ILE A 203 5.31 24.32 -20.49
N PHE A 204 4.78 23.14 -20.16
CA PHE A 204 5.56 21.90 -20.26
C PHE A 204 5.99 21.57 -21.68
N ARG A 205 5.15 21.81 -22.69
CA ARG A 205 5.57 21.64 -24.09
C ARG A 205 6.79 22.51 -24.41
N LEU A 206 6.79 23.77 -24.01
CA LEU A 206 7.91 24.69 -24.26
C LEU A 206 9.20 24.21 -23.58
N ILE A 207 9.11 23.79 -22.31
CA ILE A 207 10.29 23.41 -21.52
C ILE A 207 10.87 22.07 -21.96
N ILE A 208 10.04 21.12 -22.37
CA ILE A 208 10.51 19.82 -22.82
C ILE A 208 11.37 19.95 -24.08
N HIS A 209 11.07 20.92 -24.96
CA HIS A 209 11.93 21.22 -26.11
C HIS A 209 13.32 21.73 -25.71
N THR A 210 13.47 22.31 -24.51
CA THR A 210 14.77 22.74 -24.00
C THR A 210 15.66 21.57 -23.55
N SER A 211 15.11 20.36 -23.35
CA SER A 211 15.84 19.16 -22.91
C SER A 211 16.67 19.31 -21.62
N SER A 212 16.40 20.34 -20.81
CA SER A 212 17.04 20.55 -19.51
C SER A 212 16.17 20.03 -18.38
N GLN A 213 16.69 19.09 -17.60
CA GLN A 213 16.04 18.57 -16.39
C GLN A 213 15.89 19.66 -15.32
N GLU A 214 16.86 20.58 -15.21
CA GLU A 214 16.85 21.66 -14.22
C GLU A 214 15.67 22.60 -14.43
N ILE A 215 15.42 23.03 -15.67
CA ILE A 215 14.29 23.91 -16.01
C ILE A 215 12.96 23.17 -15.79
N PHE A 216 12.92 21.88 -16.13
CA PHE A 216 11.74 21.06 -15.91
C PHE A 216 11.37 20.98 -14.42
N ILE A 217 12.30 20.55 -13.57
CA ILE A 217 12.08 20.45 -12.11
C ILE A 217 11.73 21.83 -11.54
N SER A 218 12.49 22.88 -11.88
CA SER A 218 12.25 24.24 -11.39
C SER A 218 10.84 24.73 -11.73
N THR A 219 10.33 24.38 -12.90
CA THR A 219 8.95 24.72 -13.30
C THR A 219 7.93 23.98 -12.45
N VAL A 220 8.13 22.68 -12.21
CA VAL A 220 7.21 21.94 -11.34
C VAL A 220 7.20 22.55 -9.93
N LEU A 221 8.38 22.81 -9.35
CA LEU A 221 8.49 23.44 -8.03
C LEU A 221 7.79 24.81 -8.01
N PHE A 222 7.99 25.63 -9.04
CA PHE A 222 7.30 26.91 -9.18
C PHE A 222 5.78 26.76 -9.22
N MET A 223 5.25 25.77 -9.93
CA MET A 223 3.81 25.52 -10.00
C MET A 223 3.24 25.07 -8.65
N VAL A 224 3.94 24.19 -7.92
CA VAL A 224 3.52 23.72 -6.58
C VAL A 224 3.50 24.89 -5.59
N ILE A 225 4.58 25.66 -5.53
CA ILE A 225 4.69 26.82 -4.64
C ILE A 225 3.68 27.90 -5.04
N GLY A 226 3.53 28.18 -6.33
CA GLY A 226 2.58 29.15 -6.85
C GLY A 226 1.12 28.80 -6.54
N ALA A 227 0.74 27.53 -6.68
CA ALA A 227 -0.59 27.07 -6.30
C ALA A 227 -0.82 27.12 -4.78
N SER A 228 0.19 26.76 -4.00
CA SER A 228 0.16 26.87 -2.52
C SER A 228 -0.02 28.32 -2.08
N PHE A 229 0.72 29.24 -2.69
CA PHE A 229 0.61 30.69 -2.45
C PHE A 229 -0.79 31.21 -2.82
N LEU A 230 -1.32 30.83 -3.99
CA LEU A 230 -2.68 31.19 -4.39
C LEU A 230 -3.72 30.66 -3.40
N ALA A 231 -3.61 29.41 -2.95
CA ALA A 231 -4.53 28.86 -1.96
C ALA A 231 -4.51 29.67 -0.66
N ASN A 232 -3.31 30.03 -0.18
CA ASN A 232 -3.15 30.86 1.00
C ASN A 232 -3.71 32.28 0.84
N TYR A 233 -3.56 32.88 -0.34
CA TYR A 233 -4.18 34.16 -0.66
C TYR A 233 -5.71 34.13 -0.54
N PHE A 234 -6.35 33.00 -0.90
CA PHE A 234 -7.79 32.79 -0.73
C PHE A 234 -8.20 32.33 0.68
N GLY A 235 -7.25 32.28 1.63
CA GLY A 235 -7.50 31.93 3.03
C GLY A 235 -7.42 30.44 3.36
N PHE A 236 -6.87 29.62 2.47
CA PHE A 236 -6.68 28.18 2.69
C PHE A 236 -5.25 27.82 3.09
N SER A 237 -5.03 26.59 3.58
CA SER A 237 -3.68 26.08 3.81
C SER A 237 -2.84 25.95 2.54
N TYR A 238 -1.51 26.08 2.67
CA TYR A 238 -0.55 25.83 1.57
C TYR A 238 -0.71 24.40 1.01
N SER A 239 -0.91 23.44 1.91
CA SER A 239 -1.21 22.03 1.66
C SER A 239 -2.33 21.80 0.65
N LEU A 240 -3.44 22.56 0.74
CA LEU A 240 -4.57 22.44 -0.18
C LEU A 240 -4.18 22.85 -1.60
N GLY A 241 -3.46 23.96 -1.76
CA GLY A 241 -3.00 24.41 -3.07
C GLY A 241 -2.03 23.43 -3.72
N ALA A 242 -1.12 22.86 -2.91
CA ALA A 242 -0.18 21.85 -3.34
C ALA A 242 -0.88 20.58 -3.85
N PHE A 243 -1.88 20.09 -3.09
CA PHE A 243 -2.71 18.96 -3.50
C PHE A 243 -3.41 19.21 -4.84
N ILE A 244 -4.07 20.36 -4.99
CA ILE A 244 -4.78 20.70 -6.23
C ILE A 244 -3.81 20.77 -7.41
N ALA A 245 -2.61 21.35 -7.22
CA ALA A 245 -1.58 21.37 -8.25
C ALA A 245 -1.16 19.96 -8.68
N GLY A 246 -0.95 19.06 -7.71
CA GLY A 246 -0.66 17.65 -7.97
C GLY A 246 -1.76 16.98 -8.79
N ALA A 247 -3.01 17.12 -8.36
CA ALA A 247 -4.17 16.51 -9.03
C ALA A 247 -4.35 16.99 -10.47
N LEU A 248 -4.08 18.27 -10.73
CA LEU A 248 -4.12 18.83 -12.08
C LEU A 248 -2.97 18.30 -12.96
N ILE A 249 -1.78 18.15 -12.39
CA ILE A 249 -0.62 17.58 -13.09
C ILE A 249 -0.82 16.08 -13.36
N ALA A 250 -1.47 15.36 -12.46
CA ALA A 250 -1.75 13.93 -12.58
C ALA A 250 -2.55 13.56 -13.84
N GLU A 251 -3.41 14.46 -14.31
CA GLU A 251 -4.20 14.28 -15.54
C GLU A 251 -3.42 14.64 -16.82
N THR A 252 -2.18 15.14 -16.70
CA THR A 252 -1.32 15.43 -17.85
C THR A 252 -0.51 14.21 -18.29
N LYS A 253 -0.08 14.19 -19.55
CA LYS A 253 0.83 13.15 -20.09
C LYS A 253 2.22 13.12 -19.44
N TYR A 254 2.54 14.11 -18.61
CA TYR A 254 3.84 14.25 -17.97
C TYR A 254 3.87 13.66 -16.56
N LYS A 255 2.74 13.16 -16.02
CA LYS A 255 2.61 12.59 -14.68
C LYS A 255 3.80 11.69 -14.30
N HIS A 256 4.05 10.62 -15.06
CA HIS A 256 5.07 9.62 -14.70
C HIS A 256 6.49 10.20 -14.66
N LYS A 257 6.80 11.17 -15.53
CA LYS A 257 8.10 11.84 -15.51
C LYS A 257 8.21 12.75 -14.29
N ILE A 258 7.18 13.54 -14.01
CA ILE A 258 7.16 14.44 -12.85
C ILE A 258 7.24 13.65 -11.55
N GLU A 259 6.49 12.55 -11.46
CA GLU A 259 6.51 11.62 -10.34
C GLU A 259 7.92 11.05 -10.13
N ALA A 260 8.54 10.49 -11.17
CA ALA A 260 9.89 9.94 -11.08
C ALA A 260 10.95 10.99 -10.67
N ASP A 261 10.87 12.20 -11.24
CA ASP A 261 11.83 13.26 -10.98
C ASP A 261 11.63 13.93 -9.60
N LEU A 262 10.42 13.89 -9.02
CA LEU A 262 10.11 14.52 -7.73
C LEU A 262 10.08 13.57 -6.52
N ILE A 263 10.02 12.25 -6.73
CA ILE A 263 10.13 11.27 -5.63
C ILE A 263 11.32 11.57 -4.70
N PRO A 264 12.55 11.86 -5.19
CA PRO A 264 13.68 12.17 -4.30
C PRO A 264 13.47 13.42 -3.44
N PHE A 265 12.85 14.46 -4.01
CA PHE A 265 12.55 15.70 -3.29
C PHE A 265 11.47 15.51 -2.25
N ARG A 266 10.40 14.79 -2.60
CA ARG A 266 9.34 14.39 -1.68
C ARG A 266 9.93 13.66 -0.48
N ASP A 267 10.72 12.62 -0.71
CA ASP A 267 11.25 11.78 0.37
C ASP A 267 12.19 12.55 1.30
N LEU A 268 12.98 13.47 0.75
CA LEU A 268 13.85 14.36 1.54
C LEU A 268 13.04 15.34 2.40
N LEU A 269 12.05 16.02 1.80
CA LEU A 269 11.23 17.01 2.50
C LEU A 269 10.30 16.36 3.53
N LEU A 270 9.83 15.15 3.26
CA LEU A 270 9.15 14.31 4.24
C LEU A 270 10.07 13.96 5.41
N GLY A 271 11.32 13.56 5.13
CA GLY A 271 12.32 13.32 6.17
C GLY A 271 12.50 14.54 7.07
N LEU A 272 12.60 15.74 6.49
CA LEU A 272 12.67 16.98 7.26
C LEU A 272 11.41 17.24 8.09
N PHE A 273 10.22 17.05 7.54
CA PHE A 273 8.97 17.15 8.30
C PHE A 273 8.92 16.19 9.48
N PHE A 274 9.33 14.94 9.30
CA PHE A 274 9.32 13.97 10.39
C PHE A 274 10.38 14.26 11.45
N ILE A 275 11.54 14.80 11.06
CA ILE A 275 12.52 15.35 12.00
C ILE A 275 11.88 16.47 12.83
N THR A 276 11.19 17.43 12.20
CA THR A 276 10.57 18.54 12.95
C THR A 276 9.45 18.08 13.88
N VAL A 277 8.69 17.05 13.50
CA VAL A 277 7.72 16.39 14.40
C VAL A 277 8.44 15.74 15.57
N GLY A 278 9.54 15.02 15.32
CA GLY A 278 10.38 14.43 16.36
C GLY A 278 10.90 15.47 17.37
N MET A 279 11.32 16.64 16.88
CA MET A 279 11.81 17.72 17.74
C MET A 279 10.76 18.30 18.68
N GLN A 280 9.47 18.13 18.37
CA GLN A 280 8.35 18.60 19.19
C GLN A 280 7.94 17.61 20.30
N ILE A 281 8.43 16.37 20.25
CA ILE A 281 8.12 15.34 21.25
C ILE A 281 8.89 15.68 22.54
N GLN A 282 8.17 15.76 23.66
CA GLN A 282 8.77 15.91 24.98
C GLN A 282 8.74 14.56 25.69
N LEU A 283 9.92 13.99 25.96
CA LEU A 283 10.03 12.68 26.61
C LEU A 283 9.38 12.64 27.99
N ASP A 284 9.39 13.75 28.73
CA ASP A 284 8.75 13.84 30.04
C ASP A 284 7.25 13.55 29.97
N VAL A 285 6.57 14.12 28.96
CA VAL A 285 5.13 13.89 28.75
C VAL A 285 4.87 12.44 28.34
N VAL A 286 5.72 11.87 27.48
CA VAL A 286 5.61 10.46 27.06
C VAL A 286 5.82 9.52 28.26
N ALA A 287 6.86 9.77 29.06
CA ALA A 287 7.20 8.98 30.24
C ALA A 287 6.12 9.06 31.33
N GLN A 288 5.44 10.21 31.49
CA GLN A 288 4.34 10.33 32.45
C GLN A 288 3.05 9.65 31.97
N ASN A 289 2.84 9.54 30.65
CA ASN A 289 1.59 9.04 30.08
C ASN A 289 1.77 7.70 29.32
N TRP A 290 2.89 7.00 29.54
CA TRP A 290 3.24 5.77 28.82
C TRP A 290 2.13 4.72 28.84
N PHE A 291 1.46 4.56 29.99
CA PHE A 291 0.37 3.61 30.15
C PHE A 291 -0.84 3.99 29.27
N LEU A 292 -1.23 5.26 29.29
CA LEU A 292 -2.32 5.77 28.45
C LEU A 292 -2.00 5.61 26.96
N ILE A 293 -0.75 5.89 26.56
CA ILE A 293 -0.28 5.72 25.19
C ILE A 293 -0.44 4.27 24.72
N ILE A 294 0.06 3.29 25.48
CA ILE A 294 -0.05 1.87 25.12
C ILE A 294 -1.52 1.44 25.01
N VAL A 295 -2.35 1.83 25.98
CA VAL A 295 -3.78 1.52 25.97
C VAL A 295 -4.47 2.12 24.75
N LEU A 296 -4.21 3.39 24.44
CA LEU A 296 -4.77 4.06 23.26
C LEU A 296 -4.29 3.42 21.95
N THR A 297 -3.01 3.06 21.84
CA THR A 297 -2.47 2.36 20.66
C THR A 297 -3.21 1.06 20.41
N LEU A 298 -3.35 0.20 21.42
CA LEU A 298 -4.07 -1.06 21.28
C LEU A 298 -5.56 -0.84 21.01
N LEU A 299 -6.17 0.12 21.69
CA LEU A 299 -7.59 0.45 21.55
C LEU A 299 -7.92 0.96 20.14
N VAL A 300 -7.12 1.88 19.59
CA VAL A 300 -7.32 2.41 18.23
C VAL A 300 -7.18 1.30 17.21
N MET A 301 -6.12 0.49 17.30
CA MET A 301 -5.93 -0.63 16.36
C MET A 301 -7.05 -1.66 16.46
N ALA A 302 -7.44 -2.05 17.67
CA ALA A 302 -8.50 -3.04 17.89
C ALA A 302 -9.87 -2.54 17.41
N LEU A 303 -10.20 -1.27 17.65
CA LEU A 303 -11.47 -0.69 17.19
C LEU A 303 -11.51 -0.54 15.68
N LYS A 304 -10.46 0.00 15.04
CA LYS A 304 -10.39 0.08 13.57
C LYS A 304 -10.51 -1.31 12.95
N PHE A 305 -9.77 -2.27 13.50
CA PHE A 305 -9.86 -3.67 13.08
C PHE A 305 -11.30 -4.19 13.22
N GLY A 306 -11.93 -4.03 14.39
CA GLY A 306 -13.28 -4.54 14.66
C GLY A 306 -14.35 -3.92 13.76
N ILE A 307 -14.29 -2.60 13.55
CA ILE A 307 -15.21 -1.88 12.66
C ILE A 307 -15.05 -2.38 11.23
N VAL A 308 -13.82 -2.41 10.71
CA VAL A 308 -13.53 -2.79 9.33
C VAL A 308 -13.86 -4.25 9.07
N PHE A 309 -13.45 -5.13 9.98
CA PHE A 309 -13.78 -6.54 9.92
C PHE A 309 -15.30 -6.75 9.96
N GLY A 310 -15.99 -6.06 10.88
CA GLY A 310 -17.42 -6.18 11.09
C GLY A 310 -18.23 -5.89 9.82
N PHE A 311 -17.97 -4.77 9.14
CA PHE A 311 -18.73 -4.47 7.92
C PHE A 311 -18.28 -5.32 6.73
N LEU A 312 -16.98 -5.58 6.54
CA LEU A 312 -16.48 -6.39 5.42
C LEU A 312 -16.92 -7.85 5.51
N PHE A 313 -17.06 -8.38 6.72
CA PHE A 313 -17.49 -9.76 6.97
C PHE A 313 -18.90 -10.04 6.42
N LEU A 314 -19.76 -9.02 6.32
CA LEU A 314 -21.14 -9.19 5.85
C LEU A 314 -21.25 -9.53 4.36
N TYR A 315 -20.26 -9.19 3.54
CA TYR A 315 -20.33 -9.35 2.08
C TYR A 315 -19.04 -9.86 1.43
N THR A 316 -18.03 -10.21 2.22
CA THR A 316 -16.75 -10.71 1.72
C THR A 316 -16.32 -11.97 2.51
N LYS A 317 -15.55 -12.86 1.88
CA LYS A 317 -14.94 -14.02 2.56
C LYS A 317 -14.21 -13.59 3.85
N LYS A 318 -14.40 -14.34 4.95
CA LYS A 318 -13.80 -14.09 6.28
C LYS A 318 -12.32 -13.72 6.21
N ARG A 319 -11.54 -14.51 5.46
CA ARG A 319 -10.10 -14.30 5.31
C ARG A 319 -9.75 -12.96 4.65
N VAL A 320 -10.51 -12.55 3.64
CA VAL A 320 -10.30 -11.26 2.97
C VAL A 320 -10.67 -10.12 3.92
N ALA A 321 -11.78 -10.24 4.65
CA ALA A 321 -12.17 -9.25 5.67
C ALA A 321 -11.11 -9.10 6.77
N LEU A 322 -10.61 -10.21 7.33
CA LEU A 322 -9.53 -10.22 8.32
C LEU A 322 -8.27 -9.54 7.80
N LYS A 323 -7.78 -9.95 6.62
CA LYS A 323 -6.56 -9.38 6.04
C LYS A 323 -6.70 -7.88 5.77
N THR A 324 -7.86 -7.47 5.24
CA THR A 324 -8.14 -6.05 4.98
C THR A 324 -8.18 -5.24 6.27
N ALA A 325 -8.83 -5.76 7.32
CA ALA A 325 -8.92 -5.10 8.62
C ALA A 325 -7.54 -4.92 9.28
N PHE A 326 -6.68 -5.94 9.24
CA PHE A 326 -5.29 -5.81 9.72
C PHE A 326 -4.48 -4.81 8.89
N ALA A 327 -4.67 -4.78 7.56
CA ALA A 327 -3.95 -3.88 6.66
C ALA A 327 -4.19 -2.39 6.95
N ILE A 328 -5.35 -2.03 7.51
CA ILE A 328 -5.71 -0.61 7.72
C ILE A 328 -5.94 -0.24 9.18
N ALA A 329 -5.59 -1.10 10.13
CA ALA A 329 -5.84 -0.88 11.56
C ALA A 329 -5.00 0.26 12.18
N GLN A 330 -3.87 0.60 11.57
CA GLN A 330 -2.93 1.61 12.05
C GLN A 330 -3.32 3.03 11.66
N ILE A 331 -2.66 4.00 12.30
CA ILE A 331 -2.81 5.43 12.00
C ILE A 331 -1.79 5.84 10.92
N GLY A 332 -2.21 6.72 10.00
CA GLY A 332 -1.39 7.22 8.90
C GLY A 332 -0.53 8.45 9.21
N GLU A 333 0.44 8.76 8.35
CA GLU A 333 1.31 9.94 8.50
C GLU A 333 0.55 11.26 8.47
N PHE A 334 -0.59 11.29 7.80
CA PHE A 334 -1.44 12.46 7.73
C PHE A 334 -2.04 12.84 9.09
N ALA A 335 -2.32 11.87 9.94
CA ALA A 335 -2.81 12.15 11.29
C ALA A 335 -1.77 12.92 12.11
N LEU A 336 -0.48 12.58 11.97
CA LEU A 336 0.63 13.30 12.63
C LEU A 336 0.66 14.78 12.23
N ALA A 337 0.53 15.05 10.92
CA ALA A 337 0.48 16.40 10.39
C ALA A 337 -0.75 17.17 10.92
N ILE A 338 -1.91 16.51 10.98
CA ILE A 338 -3.15 17.13 11.49
C ILE A 338 -3.06 17.44 12.98
N PHE A 339 -2.52 16.53 13.81
CA PHE A 339 -2.34 16.79 15.24
C PHE A 339 -1.37 17.95 15.50
N SER A 340 -0.26 17.99 14.75
CA SER A 340 0.70 19.11 14.81
C SER A 340 0.05 20.43 14.40
N LEU A 341 -0.80 20.42 13.37
CA LEU A 341 -1.54 21.60 12.92
C LEU A 341 -2.59 22.06 13.94
N LEU A 342 -3.33 21.13 14.55
CA LEU A 342 -4.29 21.44 15.61
C LEU A 342 -3.60 22.08 16.82
N GLN A 343 -2.43 21.58 17.20
CA GLN A 343 -1.60 22.18 18.25
C GLN A 343 -1.13 23.59 17.85
N ALA A 344 -0.64 23.79 16.63
CA ALA A 344 -0.22 25.10 16.14
C ALA A 344 -1.37 26.12 16.10
N LYS A 345 -2.62 25.65 15.91
CA LYS A 345 -3.84 26.47 15.95
C LYS A 345 -4.45 26.58 17.36
N ASN A 346 -3.77 26.08 18.39
CA ASN A 346 -4.24 26.05 19.79
C ASN A 346 -5.59 25.33 19.99
N MET A 347 -5.94 24.40 19.08
CA MET A 347 -7.14 23.57 19.19
C MET A 347 -6.90 22.30 20.02
N LEU A 348 -5.63 21.92 20.19
CA LEU A 348 -5.19 20.86 21.10
C LEU A 348 -4.11 21.41 22.02
N ASP A 349 -4.16 21.00 23.28
CA ASP A 349 -3.06 21.23 24.22
C ASP A 349 -1.85 20.38 23.85
N THR A 350 -0.67 20.82 24.30
CA THR A 350 0.60 20.16 23.95
C THR A 350 0.65 18.71 24.41
N LYS A 351 0.07 18.40 25.59
CA LYS A 351 0.07 17.04 26.13
C LYS A 351 -0.76 16.11 25.25
N THR A 352 -1.99 16.48 24.90
CA THR A 352 -2.84 15.63 24.05
C THR A 352 -2.27 15.44 22.65
N SER A 353 -1.75 16.51 22.03
CA SER A 353 -1.09 16.44 20.72
C SER A 353 0.06 15.41 20.73
N GLN A 354 0.95 15.49 21.72
CA GLN A 354 2.08 14.56 21.84
C GLN A 354 1.65 13.12 22.09
N ILE A 355 0.63 12.88 22.93
CA ILE A 355 0.07 11.54 23.15
C ILE A 355 -0.43 10.95 21.82
N LEU A 356 -1.20 11.70 21.04
CA LEU A 356 -1.75 11.24 19.76
C LEU A 356 -0.67 11.01 18.70
N ILE A 357 0.36 11.86 18.67
CA ILE A 357 1.54 11.70 17.80
C ILE A 357 2.27 10.39 18.13
N VAL A 358 2.57 10.13 19.41
CA VAL A 358 3.27 8.90 19.82
C VAL A 358 2.42 7.66 19.60
N VAL A 359 1.10 7.73 19.87
CA VAL A 359 0.17 6.64 19.54
C VAL A 359 0.25 6.30 18.06
N SER A 360 0.25 7.31 17.18
CA SER A 360 0.35 7.11 15.72
C SER A 360 1.66 6.43 15.32
N ILE A 361 2.79 6.89 15.88
CA ILE A 361 4.12 6.31 15.66
C ILE A 361 4.13 4.83 16.06
N LEU A 362 3.62 4.49 17.25
CA LEU A 362 3.58 3.09 17.72
C LEU A 362 2.75 2.20 16.81
N THR A 363 1.59 2.69 16.32
CA THR A 363 0.79 1.89 15.37
C THR A 363 1.54 1.60 14.07
N MET A 364 2.32 2.57 13.54
CA MET A 364 3.15 2.36 12.35
C MET A 364 4.29 1.38 12.58
N ILE A 365 4.91 1.41 13.77
CA ILE A 365 5.96 0.44 14.15
C ILE A 365 5.38 -0.97 14.21
N ILE A 366 4.19 -1.15 14.79
CA ILE A 366 3.54 -2.45 14.95
C ILE A 366 3.09 -3.04 13.59
N THR A 367 2.72 -2.19 12.63
CA THR A 367 2.08 -2.61 11.36
C THR A 367 2.89 -3.59 10.52
N PRO A 368 4.18 -3.35 10.19
CA PRO A 368 4.98 -4.33 9.44
C PRO A 368 5.00 -5.72 10.07
N PHE A 369 5.09 -5.81 11.40
CA PHE A 369 5.09 -7.08 12.10
C PHE A 369 3.78 -7.85 11.93
N ILE A 370 2.63 -7.14 11.92
CA ILE A 370 1.33 -7.73 11.64
C ILE A 370 1.24 -8.17 10.18
N LEU A 371 1.57 -7.29 9.23
CA LEU A 371 1.34 -7.54 7.80
C LEU A 371 2.28 -8.57 7.20
N ASN A 372 3.55 -8.60 7.62
CA ASN A 372 4.50 -9.61 7.14
C ASN A 372 4.19 -11.00 7.70
N ASN A 373 3.46 -11.07 8.81
CA ASN A 373 2.97 -12.33 9.39
C ASN A 373 1.49 -12.60 9.11
N ILE A 374 0.84 -11.81 8.25
CA ILE A 374 -0.62 -11.85 8.06
C ILE A 374 -1.13 -13.22 7.60
N ARG A 375 -0.34 -13.95 6.81
CA ARG A 375 -0.68 -15.31 6.36
C ARG A 375 -0.68 -16.30 7.53
N LYS A 376 0.32 -16.23 8.41
CA LYS A 376 0.39 -17.09 9.62
C LYS A 376 -0.75 -16.78 10.58
N ILE A 377 -1.00 -15.49 10.84
CA ILE A 377 -2.08 -15.04 11.72
C ILE A 377 -3.44 -15.49 11.20
N THR A 378 -3.70 -15.34 9.89
CA THR A 378 -5.00 -15.72 9.32
C THR A 378 -5.20 -17.23 9.18
N ASN A 379 -4.14 -18.01 8.99
CA ASN A 379 -4.25 -19.47 8.93
C ASN A 379 -4.62 -20.09 10.28
N VAL A 380 -4.06 -19.58 11.40
CA VAL A 380 -4.42 -20.05 12.76
C VAL A 380 -5.91 -19.86 13.07
N VAL A 381 -6.50 -18.77 12.55
CA VAL A 381 -7.94 -18.49 12.70
C VAL A 381 -8.80 -19.41 11.80
N GLU A 382 -8.23 -19.94 10.71
CA GLU A 382 -8.92 -20.79 9.74
C GLU A 382 -8.82 -22.29 10.06
N ASP A 383 -7.73 -22.74 10.69
CA ASP A 383 -7.57 -24.13 11.17
C ASP A 383 -8.61 -24.51 12.26
N ILE A 384 -9.17 -23.51 12.94
CA ILE A 384 -10.28 -23.69 13.90
C ILE A 384 -11.64 -23.83 13.17
N ALA A 385 -11.75 -23.35 11.94
CA ALA A 385 -13.01 -23.35 11.16
C ALA A 385 -13.08 -24.45 10.07
N LEU A 386 -11.95 -24.96 9.59
CA LEU A 386 -11.89 -25.97 8.52
C LEU A 386 -11.79 -27.41 9.02
N ASN A 387 -11.79 -27.65 10.33
CA ASN A 387 -11.88 -29.00 10.91
C ASN A 387 -13.29 -29.64 10.82
N THR A 388 -14.19 -29.07 10.02
CA THR A 388 -15.51 -29.68 9.77
C THR A 388 -15.89 -29.50 8.30
N ASN A 389 -15.80 -30.60 7.54
CA ASN A 389 -16.65 -30.92 6.38
C ASN A 389 -16.21 -30.66 4.93
N ALA A 390 -14.92 -30.70 4.55
CA ALA A 390 -14.59 -30.75 3.10
C ALA A 390 -13.27 -31.45 2.69
N VAL A 391 -12.74 -32.38 3.47
CA VAL A 391 -11.63 -33.27 3.02
C VAL A 391 -11.97 -34.72 3.35
N GLN A 392 -13.09 -35.22 2.82
CA GLN A 392 -13.35 -36.65 2.69
C GLN A 392 -14.09 -36.87 1.38
N ASN A 393 -13.34 -37.37 0.39
CA ASN A 393 -13.76 -38.23 -0.73
C ASN A 393 -12.84 -37.97 -1.92
N ILE A 394 -11.55 -38.20 -1.72
CA ILE A 394 -10.76 -38.83 -2.78
C ILE A 394 -10.47 -40.22 -2.22
N ASP A 395 -10.86 -41.25 -2.96
CA ASP A 395 -10.42 -42.62 -2.70
C ASP A 395 -8.90 -42.62 -2.57
N SER A 396 -8.41 -42.59 -1.33
CA SER A 396 -7.00 -42.62 -0.95
C SER A 396 -6.32 -43.96 -1.25
N ASN A 397 -6.98 -44.81 -2.05
CA ASN A 397 -6.54 -46.14 -2.42
C ASN A 397 -6.07 -46.30 -3.87
N ILE A 398 -6.10 -45.24 -4.70
CA ILE A 398 -5.51 -45.32 -6.04
C ILE A 398 -4.05 -44.85 -5.96
N LYS A 399 -3.14 -45.78 -5.67
CA LYS A 399 -1.70 -45.59 -5.91
C LYS A 399 -1.46 -45.53 -7.42
N LEU A 400 -1.70 -44.36 -8.02
CA LEU A 400 -1.38 -44.10 -9.41
C LEU A 400 0.13 -44.29 -9.61
N LYS A 401 0.50 -45.01 -10.67
CA LYS A 401 1.87 -45.18 -11.13
C LYS A 401 1.97 -44.75 -12.58
N ASN A 402 3.11 -44.21 -13.00
CA ASN A 402 3.33 -43.71 -14.36
C ASN A 402 2.29 -42.64 -14.79
N HIS A 403 1.81 -41.83 -13.84
CA HIS A 403 0.89 -40.72 -14.09
C HIS A 403 1.63 -39.40 -14.25
N LEU A 404 0.95 -38.42 -14.85
CA LEU A 404 1.42 -37.04 -14.91
C LEU A 404 0.93 -36.28 -13.67
N VAL A 405 1.83 -35.51 -13.04
CA VAL A 405 1.46 -34.62 -11.95
C VAL A 405 1.52 -33.18 -12.45
N VAL A 406 0.37 -32.49 -12.44
CA VAL A 406 0.28 -31.10 -12.87
C VAL A 406 0.18 -30.20 -11.65
N PHE A 407 1.13 -29.28 -11.51
CA PHE A 407 1.12 -28.25 -10.47
C PHE A 407 0.43 -26.99 -10.99
N GLY A 408 -0.70 -26.67 -10.38
CA GLY A 408 -1.56 -25.55 -10.76
C GLY A 408 -2.66 -25.95 -11.76
N TYR A 409 -3.87 -25.46 -11.49
CA TYR A 409 -5.08 -25.57 -12.30
C TYR A 409 -5.61 -24.18 -12.72
N GLY A 410 -4.68 -23.22 -12.88
CA GLY A 410 -4.96 -21.94 -13.54
C GLY A 410 -5.24 -22.11 -15.04
N ARG A 411 -5.31 -21.00 -15.79
CA ARG A 411 -5.63 -21.04 -17.23
C ARG A 411 -4.72 -22.00 -18.03
N LEU A 412 -3.41 -21.92 -17.82
CA LEU A 412 -2.46 -22.81 -18.48
C LEU A 412 -2.63 -24.27 -18.03
N GLY A 413 -2.79 -24.51 -16.72
CA GLY A 413 -3.05 -25.83 -16.17
C GLY A 413 -4.30 -26.49 -16.75
N GLN A 414 -5.38 -25.73 -16.92
CA GLN A 414 -6.62 -26.20 -17.55
C GLN A 414 -6.39 -26.63 -18.99
N GLU A 415 -5.67 -25.85 -19.80
CA GLU A 415 -5.34 -26.21 -21.19
C GLU A 415 -4.45 -27.45 -21.27
N VAL A 416 -3.47 -27.56 -20.35
CA VAL A 416 -2.59 -28.73 -20.25
C VAL A 416 -3.40 -29.98 -19.91
N VAL A 417 -4.26 -29.91 -18.89
CA VAL A 417 -5.14 -31.02 -18.47
C VAL A 417 -6.07 -31.44 -19.60
N GLN A 418 -6.68 -30.48 -20.32
CA GLN A 418 -7.54 -30.77 -21.46
C GLN A 418 -6.80 -31.55 -22.57
N LYS A 419 -5.53 -31.19 -22.84
CA LYS A 419 -4.70 -31.91 -23.82
C LYS A 419 -4.29 -33.29 -23.32
N ILE A 420 -3.91 -33.42 -22.05
CA ILE A 420 -3.55 -34.71 -21.44
C ILE A 420 -4.74 -35.67 -21.48
N LYS A 421 -5.94 -35.19 -21.17
CA LYS A 421 -7.18 -35.98 -21.17
C LYS A 421 -7.42 -36.66 -22.52
N ASN A 422 -7.11 -35.98 -23.62
CA ASN A 422 -7.24 -36.53 -24.98
C ASN A 422 -6.23 -37.66 -25.29
N THR A 423 -5.18 -37.82 -24.47
CA THR A 423 -4.16 -38.87 -24.65
C THR A 423 -4.44 -40.14 -23.85
N GLY A 424 -5.39 -40.11 -22.90
CA GLY A 424 -5.71 -41.23 -22.03
C GLY A 424 -4.67 -41.55 -20.94
N VAL A 425 -3.62 -40.73 -20.80
CA VAL A 425 -2.61 -40.89 -19.75
C VAL A 425 -3.20 -40.50 -18.39
N PRO A 426 -3.08 -41.34 -17.34
CA PRO A 426 -3.53 -40.99 -16.00
C PRO A 426 -2.81 -39.73 -15.50
N TYR A 427 -3.55 -38.83 -14.86
CA TYR A 427 -2.98 -37.59 -14.33
C TYR A 427 -3.64 -37.18 -13.02
N LEU A 428 -2.90 -36.38 -12.25
CA LEU A 428 -3.35 -35.78 -11.00
C LEU A 428 -2.94 -34.31 -10.99
N VAL A 429 -3.86 -33.42 -10.60
CA VAL A 429 -3.58 -32.00 -10.49
C VAL A 429 -3.50 -31.59 -9.02
N LEU A 430 -2.45 -30.88 -8.66
CA LEU A 430 -2.24 -30.32 -7.34
C LEU A 430 -2.46 -28.80 -7.41
N GLU A 431 -3.46 -28.30 -6.69
CA GLU A 431 -3.82 -26.89 -6.69
C GLU A 431 -4.01 -26.33 -5.28
N SER A 432 -3.41 -25.16 -5.05
CA SER A 432 -3.41 -24.43 -3.78
C SER A 432 -4.59 -23.45 -3.60
N ASP A 433 -5.33 -23.14 -4.68
CA ASP A 433 -6.55 -22.33 -4.64
C ASP A 433 -7.80 -23.22 -4.68
N LEU A 434 -8.56 -23.21 -3.58
CA LEU A 434 -9.82 -23.96 -3.45
C LEU A 434 -10.82 -23.66 -4.58
N ASN A 435 -10.92 -22.42 -5.08
CA ASN A 435 -11.89 -22.11 -6.15
C ASN A 435 -11.53 -22.84 -7.45
N LEU A 436 -10.23 -23.03 -7.71
CA LEU A 436 -9.75 -23.76 -8.88
C LEU A 436 -9.89 -25.27 -8.67
N VAL A 437 -9.74 -25.77 -7.44
CA VAL A 437 -10.05 -27.17 -7.09
C VAL A 437 -11.53 -27.46 -7.33
N GLU A 438 -12.44 -26.63 -6.80
CA GLU A 438 -13.88 -26.77 -7.01
C GLU A 438 -14.23 -26.73 -8.51
N LEU A 439 -13.62 -25.82 -9.27
CA LEU A 439 -13.79 -25.75 -10.72
C LEU A 439 -13.33 -27.05 -11.41
N GLY A 440 -12.19 -27.60 -11.01
CA GLY A 440 -11.66 -28.85 -11.54
C GLY A 440 -12.56 -30.04 -11.25
N VAL A 441 -12.98 -30.18 -10.00
CA VAL A 441 -13.90 -31.23 -9.56
C VAL A 441 -15.25 -31.11 -10.27
N SER A 442 -15.78 -29.89 -10.45
CA SER A 442 -17.04 -29.67 -11.18
C SER A 442 -16.97 -30.08 -12.67
N ARG A 443 -15.75 -30.12 -13.24
CA ARG A 443 -15.48 -30.59 -14.60
C ARG A 443 -15.13 -32.07 -14.68
N GLY A 444 -15.18 -32.77 -13.55
CA GLY A 444 -14.84 -34.19 -13.45
C GLY A 444 -13.34 -34.47 -13.62
N GLU A 445 -12.48 -33.49 -13.34
CA GLU A 445 -11.03 -33.66 -13.41
C GLU A 445 -10.47 -34.09 -12.04
N ASN A 446 -9.37 -34.86 -12.07
CA ASN A 446 -8.68 -35.33 -10.86
C ASN A 446 -7.83 -34.21 -10.25
N VAL A 447 -8.48 -33.29 -9.54
CA VAL A 447 -7.84 -32.14 -8.88
C VAL A 447 -7.92 -32.27 -7.37
N VAL A 448 -6.77 -32.07 -6.72
CA VAL A 448 -6.62 -32.18 -5.27
C VAL A 448 -6.15 -30.85 -4.71
N PHE A 449 -6.76 -30.44 -3.60
CA PHE A 449 -6.28 -29.31 -2.84
C PHE A 449 -4.94 -29.66 -2.19
N ALA A 450 -3.89 -28.96 -2.61
CA ALA A 450 -2.54 -29.31 -2.27
C ALA A 450 -1.62 -28.07 -2.23
N ASN A 451 -0.91 -27.92 -1.12
CA ASN A 451 0.18 -26.95 -1.04
C ASN A 451 1.48 -27.62 -1.45
N ALA A 452 1.99 -27.30 -2.64
CA ALA A 452 3.18 -27.94 -3.18
C ALA A 452 4.49 -27.61 -2.43
N ALA A 453 4.47 -26.67 -1.48
CA ALA A 453 5.57 -26.42 -0.56
C ALA A 453 5.60 -27.40 0.64
N GLN A 454 4.57 -28.25 0.81
CA GLN A 454 4.49 -29.24 1.89
C GLN A 454 4.80 -30.64 1.36
N GLU A 455 5.85 -31.26 1.89
CA GLU A 455 6.32 -32.58 1.47
C GLU A 455 5.27 -33.69 1.67
N GLU A 456 4.46 -33.59 2.73
CA GLU A 456 3.37 -34.54 3.02
C GLU A 456 2.34 -34.61 1.89
N THR A 457 2.07 -33.49 1.22
CA THR A 457 1.12 -33.42 0.13
C THR A 457 1.66 -34.06 -1.16
N LEU A 458 2.98 -34.05 -1.35
CA LEU A 458 3.65 -34.71 -2.49
C LEU A 458 3.63 -36.24 -2.35
N LYS A 459 3.65 -36.75 -1.11
CA LYS A 459 3.48 -38.19 -0.81
C LYS A 459 2.08 -38.68 -1.18
N ILE A 460 1.05 -37.86 -0.92
CA ILE A 460 -0.34 -38.16 -1.32
C ILE A 460 -0.46 -38.26 -2.85
N ALA A 461 0.28 -37.44 -3.58
CA ALA A 461 0.31 -37.45 -5.04
C ALA A 461 1.12 -38.62 -5.65
N ASN A 462 1.71 -39.48 -4.82
CA ASN A 462 2.65 -40.54 -5.19
C ASN A 462 3.72 -40.06 -6.19
N ILE A 463 4.32 -38.90 -5.91
CA ILE A 463 5.21 -38.23 -6.86
C ILE A 463 6.46 -39.04 -7.20
N GLU A 464 6.89 -39.94 -6.31
CA GLU A 464 8.04 -40.84 -6.51
C GLU A 464 7.85 -41.86 -7.64
N GLU A 465 6.60 -42.17 -7.99
CA GLU A 465 6.25 -43.09 -9.07
C GLU A 465 5.55 -42.37 -10.23
N CYS A 466 5.59 -41.02 -10.25
CA CYS A 466 5.08 -40.26 -11.38
C CYS A 466 6.03 -40.34 -12.58
N ALA A 467 5.48 -40.25 -13.78
CA ALA A 467 6.27 -40.25 -15.01
C ALA A 467 6.92 -38.88 -15.26
N VAL A 468 6.15 -37.80 -15.09
CA VAL A 468 6.61 -36.42 -15.33
C VAL A 468 5.81 -35.45 -14.44
N ALA A 469 6.51 -34.48 -13.87
CA ALA A 469 5.94 -33.32 -13.20
C ALA A 469 5.82 -32.13 -14.18
N ILE A 470 4.65 -31.50 -14.28
CA ILE A 470 4.42 -30.33 -15.13
C ILE A 470 4.06 -29.14 -14.25
N ILE A 471 4.87 -28.09 -14.27
CA ILE A 471 4.64 -26.87 -13.48
C ILE A 471 4.00 -25.81 -14.35
N THR A 472 2.76 -25.44 -14.01
CA THR A 472 1.99 -24.39 -14.72
C THR A 472 1.77 -23.12 -13.88
N VAL A 473 2.40 -23.05 -12.71
CA VAL A 473 2.34 -21.91 -11.79
C VAL A 473 3.12 -20.72 -12.37
N THR A 474 2.49 -19.54 -12.37
CA THR A 474 3.08 -18.31 -12.96
C THR A 474 3.79 -17.42 -11.94
N ASN A 475 3.63 -17.66 -10.65
CA ASN A 475 4.29 -16.90 -9.59
C ASN A 475 5.74 -17.37 -9.42
N GLU A 476 6.71 -16.46 -9.60
CA GLU A 476 8.14 -16.77 -9.56
C GLU A 476 8.58 -17.38 -8.22
N ALA A 477 8.17 -16.81 -7.09
CA ALA A 477 8.53 -17.33 -5.77
C ALA A 477 7.99 -18.74 -5.52
N LYS A 478 6.76 -19.03 -5.97
CA LYS A 478 6.19 -20.39 -5.87
C LYS A 478 6.94 -21.37 -6.78
N LEU A 479 7.32 -20.93 -7.98
CA LEU A 479 8.06 -21.74 -8.94
C LEU A 479 9.45 -22.11 -8.38
N GLU A 480 10.16 -21.17 -7.76
CA GLU A 480 11.44 -21.42 -7.10
C GLU A 480 11.34 -22.47 -5.98
N ILE A 481 10.35 -22.32 -5.08
CA ILE A 481 10.13 -23.28 -3.99
C ILE A 481 9.82 -24.67 -4.55
N LEU A 482 8.93 -24.76 -5.54
CA LEU A 482 8.58 -26.02 -6.20
C LEU A 482 9.80 -26.71 -6.81
N CYS A 483 10.66 -25.95 -7.50
CA CYS A 483 11.89 -26.49 -8.09
C CYS A 483 12.84 -27.02 -7.01
N GLN A 484 13.01 -26.29 -5.91
CA GLN A 484 13.85 -26.74 -4.80
C GLN A 484 13.32 -28.01 -4.14
N VAL A 485 12.00 -28.09 -3.93
CA VAL A 485 11.38 -29.27 -3.32
C VAL A 485 11.51 -30.49 -4.22
N LEU A 486 11.30 -30.35 -5.54
CA LEU A 486 11.45 -31.45 -6.50
C LEU A 486 12.91 -31.86 -6.70
N ALA A 487 13.85 -30.91 -6.67
CA ALA A 487 15.29 -31.21 -6.78
C ALA A 487 15.84 -31.95 -5.53
N ASN A 488 15.26 -31.70 -4.36
CA ASN A 488 15.67 -32.36 -3.12
C ASN A 488 15.00 -33.74 -2.90
N TYR A 489 14.20 -34.22 -3.85
CA TYR A 489 13.53 -35.51 -3.72
C TYR A 489 14.51 -36.68 -3.93
N PRO A 490 14.39 -37.81 -3.20
CA PRO A 490 15.38 -38.90 -3.25
C PRO A 490 15.53 -39.59 -4.61
N LYS A 491 14.49 -39.53 -5.44
CA LYS A 491 14.50 -40.02 -6.82
C LYS A 491 14.42 -38.81 -7.76
N PRO A 492 15.25 -38.77 -8.83
CA PRO A 492 15.15 -37.73 -9.83
C PRO A 492 13.79 -37.79 -10.55
N ILE A 493 13.12 -36.65 -10.67
CA ILE A 493 11.81 -36.52 -11.31
C ILE A 493 11.95 -35.65 -12.55
N ASP A 494 11.56 -36.19 -13.71
CA ASP A 494 11.49 -35.41 -14.95
C ASP A 494 10.47 -34.29 -14.79
N THR A 495 10.94 -33.04 -14.90
CA THR A 495 10.12 -31.86 -14.62
C THR A 495 10.08 -30.92 -15.82
N ILE A 496 8.89 -30.59 -16.29
CA ILE A 496 8.65 -29.62 -17.36
C ILE A 496 8.17 -28.32 -16.73
N ILE A 497 8.87 -27.22 -17.02
CA ILE A 497 8.60 -25.91 -16.43
C ILE A 497 8.35 -24.88 -17.52
N HIS A 498 7.30 -24.11 -17.35
CA HIS A 498 7.00 -22.95 -18.16
C HIS A 498 7.50 -21.66 -17.47
N VAL A 499 8.26 -20.84 -18.19
CA VAL A 499 8.82 -19.58 -17.69
C VAL A 499 8.43 -18.41 -18.60
N ASN A 500 7.94 -17.33 -17.98
CA ASN A 500 7.73 -16.05 -18.64
C ASN A 500 8.91 -15.11 -18.35
N GLY A 501 9.43 -14.43 -19.37
CA GLY A 501 10.46 -13.40 -19.21
C GLY A 501 11.88 -13.91 -19.02
N THR A 502 12.75 -13.03 -18.51
CA THR A 502 14.18 -13.29 -18.31
C THR A 502 14.44 -13.71 -16.87
N LEU A 503 13.98 -14.90 -16.46
CA LEU A 503 14.46 -15.49 -15.20
C LEU A 503 16.00 -15.49 -15.23
N LYS A 504 16.62 -14.90 -14.19
CA LYS A 504 18.08 -14.81 -14.08
C LYS A 504 18.67 -16.19 -14.30
N LYS A 505 19.50 -16.29 -15.34
CA LYS A 505 20.28 -17.47 -15.76
C LYS A 505 20.96 -18.24 -14.62
N MET A 506 21.18 -17.60 -13.46
CA MET A 506 21.97 -18.12 -12.34
C MET A 506 21.26 -19.12 -11.43
N LEU A 507 19.92 -19.16 -11.38
CA LEU A 507 19.20 -20.07 -10.48
C LEU A 507 18.96 -21.47 -11.08
N PHE A 508 18.87 -21.58 -12.42
CA PHE A 508 18.54 -22.83 -13.11
C PHE A 508 19.74 -23.48 -13.82
N SER A 509 20.91 -22.84 -13.84
CA SER A 509 22.11 -23.43 -14.46
C SER A 509 22.73 -24.56 -13.63
N SER A 510 22.31 -24.71 -12.37
CA SER A 510 22.79 -25.73 -11.44
C SER A 510 21.73 -26.79 -11.10
N ILE A 511 20.56 -26.77 -11.75
CA ILE A 511 19.46 -27.69 -11.41
C ILE A 511 19.36 -28.75 -12.51
N ASP A 512 19.74 -29.98 -12.13
CA ASP A 512 19.52 -31.31 -12.73
C ASP A 512 19.24 -31.44 -14.24
N GLU A 513 19.89 -32.42 -14.88
CA GLU A 513 19.62 -32.87 -16.26
C GLU A 513 18.14 -33.26 -16.52
N ASN A 514 17.33 -33.40 -15.46
CA ASN A 514 15.93 -33.81 -15.49
C ASN A 514 14.93 -32.65 -15.62
N ILE A 515 15.39 -31.39 -15.68
CA ILE A 515 14.50 -30.22 -15.84
C ILE A 515 14.49 -29.70 -17.27
N ARG A 516 13.32 -29.71 -17.91
CA ARG A 516 13.08 -29.15 -19.24
C ARG A 516 12.34 -27.82 -19.14
N ILE A 517 13.01 -26.75 -19.56
CA ILE A 517 12.46 -25.39 -19.52
C ILE A 517 11.85 -25.02 -20.88
N ILE A 518 10.57 -24.68 -20.88
CA ILE A 518 9.84 -24.14 -22.02
C ILE A 518 9.72 -22.62 -21.85
N ARG A 519 10.24 -21.87 -22.83
CA ARG A 519 10.13 -20.41 -22.87
C ARG A 519 8.94 -19.98 -23.71
N SER A 520 8.01 -19.28 -23.08
CA SER A 520 6.73 -18.86 -23.66
C SER A 520 6.92 -18.05 -24.93
N GLU A 521 7.82 -17.06 -24.90
CA GLU A 521 8.03 -16.15 -26.03
C GLU A 521 8.54 -16.90 -27.27
N LYS A 522 9.42 -17.91 -27.07
CA LYS A 522 9.95 -18.72 -28.17
C LYS A 522 8.90 -19.63 -28.78
N VAL A 523 8.08 -20.27 -27.95
CA VAL A 523 7.01 -21.18 -28.43
C VAL A 523 5.90 -20.39 -29.11
N ILE A 524 5.48 -19.27 -28.52
CA ILE A 524 4.47 -18.38 -29.09
C ILE A 524 4.99 -17.81 -30.42
N ALA A 525 6.22 -17.29 -30.47
CA ALA A 525 6.79 -16.79 -31.72
C ALA A 525 6.85 -17.87 -32.81
N ARG A 526 7.25 -19.10 -32.46
CA ARG A 526 7.27 -20.23 -33.40
C ARG A 526 5.87 -20.54 -33.94
N ASN A 527 4.86 -20.61 -33.07
CA ASN A 527 3.48 -20.90 -33.47
C ASN A 527 2.89 -19.73 -34.30
N LEU A 528 3.15 -18.48 -33.94
CA LEU A 528 2.71 -17.31 -34.72
C LEU A 528 3.32 -17.31 -36.12
N VAL A 529 4.60 -17.63 -36.26
CA VAL A 529 5.25 -17.76 -37.57
C VAL A 529 4.68 -18.94 -38.36
N GLN A 530 4.45 -20.08 -37.72
CA GLN A 530 3.86 -21.25 -38.38
C GLN A 530 2.45 -20.95 -38.92
N GLU A 531 1.57 -20.40 -38.07
CA GLU A 531 0.22 -19.99 -38.47
C GLU A 531 0.25 -18.90 -39.56
N ALA A 532 1.19 -17.95 -39.49
CA ALA A 532 1.37 -16.94 -40.52
C ALA A 532 1.82 -17.56 -41.87
N LEU A 533 2.65 -18.60 -41.86
CA LEU A 533 3.07 -19.31 -43.07
C LEU A 533 1.92 -20.14 -43.67
N GLU A 534 1.07 -20.72 -42.83
CA GLU A 534 -0.12 -21.48 -43.24
C GLU A 534 -1.24 -20.56 -43.80
N CYS A 535 -1.28 -19.29 -43.38
CA CYS A 535 -2.23 -18.26 -43.85
C CYS A 535 -2.02 -17.76 -45.31
N ARG A 536 -1.23 -18.48 -46.13
CA ARG A 536 -0.94 -18.27 -47.56
C ARG A 536 0.07 -17.15 -47.91
N ILE A 537 1.33 -17.56 -48.05
CA ILE A 537 2.26 -17.03 -49.09
C ILE A 537 2.00 -17.69 -50.47
N HIS A 538 1.15 -18.72 -50.55
CA HIS A 538 0.66 -19.29 -51.80
C HIS A 538 -0.84 -19.07 -51.98
N LYS A 539 -1.17 -17.92 -52.58
CA LYS A 539 -2.46 -17.63 -53.20
C LYS A 539 -2.24 -16.89 -54.52
N ASN A 540 -1.35 -17.40 -55.37
CA ASN A 540 -1.20 -16.97 -56.76
C ASN A 540 -0.70 -18.14 -57.60
N THR A 541 -1.66 -18.94 -58.07
CA THR A 541 -1.71 -19.56 -59.40
C THR A 541 -3.17 -19.70 -59.74
#